data_AF-A0A524GVQ7-F1
#
_entry.id   AF-A0A524GVQ7-F1
#
_cell.length_a   1.000
_cell.length_b   1.000
_cell.length_c   1.000
_cell.angle_alpha   90.00
_cell.angle_beta   90.00
_cell.angle_gamma   90.00
#
_symmetry.space_group_name_H-M   'P 1'
#
loop_
_entity.id
_entity.type
_entity.pdbx_description
1 polymer ?
#
loop_
_entity_poly.entity_id
_entity_poly.type
_entity_poly.pdbx_seq_one_letter_code
_entity_poly.pdbx_strand_id
1 'polypeptide(L)'
;MQASKSDIDRRRRRRRRRVQVIVIYIAMAVGLAWFFELQTTTTVIFVRHAEKVLEPADDPDPGLSEAGQRRAAELARQLVDADVVAGVDAIYSTSFRRTEETVQPVAAALSLPITSYDASNTETIMDEIVKKHKGKIILVVGHSNTIPALIGNMGASKKVPPIEEGEYDNIYIVSIPWFGKTKTIRLRYGTPYVPVE
;
A
#
# COMPACT_ATOMS: atom_id res chain seq x y z
N MET A 1 7.49 -52.31 48.46
CA MET A 1 6.08 -51.89 48.26
C MET A 1 5.77 -51.90 46.77
N GLN A 2 4.81 -52.68 46.29
CA GLN A 2 4.27 -52.54 44.93
C GLN A 2 3.16 -51.47 44.93
N ALA A 3 3.06 -50.67 43.86
CA ALA A 3 1.97 -49.72 43.71
C ALA A 3 0.70 -50.42 43.20
N SER A 4 -0.46 -50.13 43.80
CA SER A 4 -1.74 -50.67 43.36
C SER A 4 -2.04 -50.31 41.89
N LYS A 5 -2.74 -51.20 41.18
CA LYS A 5 -3.33 -50.89 39.84
C LYS A 5 -4.13 -49.58 39.87
N SER A 6 -4.88 -49.32 40.95
CA SER A 6 -5.67 -48.09 41.09
C SER A 6 -4.82 -46.82 41.14
N ASP A 7 -3.61 -46.87 41.73
CA ASP A 7 -2.69 -45.73 41.76
C ASP A 7 -1.93 -45.57 40.44
N ILE A 8 -1.59 -46.66 39.76
CA ILE A 8 -1.05 -46.62 38.40
C ILE A 8 -2.06 -45.94 37.46
N ASP A 9 -3.34 -46.30 37.54
CA ASP A 9 -4.38 -45.68 36.71
C ASP A 9 -4.71 -44.24 37.12
N ARG A 10 -4.69 -43.90 38.42
CA ARG A 10 -4.77 -42.49 38.88
C ARG A 10 -3.59 -41.67 38.33
N ARG A 11 -2.37 -42.20 38.35
CA ARG A 11 -1.18 -41.55 37.76
C ARG A 11 -1.31 -41.42 36.23
N ARG A 12 -1.79 -42.45 35.52
CA ARG A 12 -2.05 -42.42 34.06
C ARG A 12 -3.13 -41.38 33.70
N ARG A 13 -4.26 -41.32 34.42
CA ARG A 13 -5.32 -40.32 34.22
C ARG A 13 -4.81 -38.90 34.47
N ARG A 14 -4.02 -38.67 35.53
CA ARG A 14 -3.36 -37.38 35.81
C ARG A 14 -2.37 -36.98 34.70
N ARG A 15 -1.54 -37.92 34.20
CA ARG A 15 -0.62 -37.67 33.07
C ARG A 15 -1.36 -37.32 31.78
N ARG A 16 -2.43 -38.07 31.44
CA ARG A 16 -3.28 -37.78 30.27
C ARG A 16 -3.90 -36.38 30.35
N ARG A 17 -4.51 -36.00 31.49
CA ARG A 17 -5.05 -34.64 31.69
C ARG A 17 -3.99 -33.54 31.53
N ARG A 18 -2.78 -33.73 32.09
CA ARG A 18 -1.68 -32.76 31.90
C ARG A 18 -1.26 -32.62 30.44
N VAL A 19 -1.13 -33.73 29.71
CA VAL A 19 -0.81 -33.71 28.27
C VAL A 19 -1.93 -33.03 27.46
N GLN A 20 -3.21 -33.31 27.77
CA GLN A 20 -4.35 -32.64 27.11
C GLN A 20 -4.32 -31.12 27.33
N VAL A 21 -4.07 -30.65 28.55
CA VAL A 21 -3.95 -29.20 28.84
C VAL A 21 -2.77 -28.57 28.09
N ILE A 22 -1.62 -29.24 28.01
CA ILE A 22 -0.46 -28.76 27.26
C ILE A 22 -0.77 -28.68 25.75
N VAL A 23 -1.43 -29.70 25.18
CA VAL A 23 -1.81 -29.70 23.76
C VAL A 23 -2.84 -28.60 23.45
N ILE A 24 -3.83 -28.40 24.31
CA ILE A 24 -4.81 -27.30 24.16
C ILE A 24 -4.12 -25.94 24.25
N TYR A 25 -3.20 -25.75 25.20
CA TYR A 25 -2.43 -24.51 25.34
C TYR A 25 -1.57 -24.22 24.11
N ILE A 26 -0.85 -25.23 23.58
CA ILE A 26 -0.06 -25.08 22.35
C ILE A 26 -0.96 -24.76 21.15
N ALA A 27 -2.10 -25.44 21.01
CA ALA A 27 -3.05 -25.18 19.92
C ALA A 27 -3.63 -23.75 20.00
N MET A 28 -3.96 -23.26 21.19
CA MET A 28 -4.38 -21.86 21.40
C MET A 28 -3.24 -20.88 21.10
N ALA A 29 -2.01 -21.15 21.54
CA ALA A 29 -0.86 -20.27 21.31
C ALA A 29 -0.53 -20.15 19.81
N VAL A 30 -0.52 -21.27 19.07
CA VAL A 30 -0.33 -21.28 17.61
C VAL A 30 -1.49 -20.59 16.90
N GLY A 31 -2.74 -20.85 17.31
CA GLY A 31 -3.92 -20.20 16.75
C GLY A 31 -3.92 -18.69 16.94
N LEU A 32 -3.51 -18.20 18.13
CA LEU A 32 -3.36 -16.78 18.42
C LEU A 32 -2.19 -16.16 17.63
N ALA A 33 -1.04 -16.84 17.53
CA ALA A 33 0.08 -16.36 16.73
C ALA A 33 -0.30 -16.18 15.26
N TRP A 34 -0.95 -17.19 14.65
CA TRP A 34 -1.46 -17.11 13.27
C TRP A 34 -2.49 -15.98 13.12
N PHE A 35 -3.41 -15.84 14.08
CA PHE A 35 -4.41 -14.78 14.07
C PHE A 35 -3.82 -13.36 14.13
N PHE A 36 -2.73 -13.16 14.89
CA PHE A 36 -1.99 -11.89 14.89
C PHE A 36 -1.17 -11.66 13.63
N GLU A 37 -0.54 -12.70 13.07
CA GLU A 37 0.16 -12.64 11.77
C GLU A 37 -0.78 -12.18 10.62
N LEU A 38 -2.07 -12.54 10.72
CA LEU A 38 -3.12 -12.11 9.79
C LEU A 38 -3.63 -10.66 10.02
N GLN A 39 -3.28 -9.96 11.10
CA GLN A 39 -3.71 -8.58 11.38
C GLN A 39 -2.92 -7.51 10.58
N THR A 40 -2.45 -7.85 9.38
CA THR A 40 -1.56 -7.00 8.56
C THR A 40 -2.23 -5.71 8.04
N THR A 41 -1.43 -4.68 7.75
CA THR A 41 -1.87 -3.34 7.32
C THR A 41 -1.64 -3.18 5.82
N THR A 42 -2.70 -2.91 5.04
CA THR A 42 -2.53 -2.50 3.63
C THR A 42 -2.04 -1.06 3.60
N THR A 43 -1.01 -0.76 2.82
CA THR A 43 -0.52 0.60 2.60
C THR A 43 -0.64 0.96 1.14
N VAL A 44 -1.31 2.08 0.84
CA VAL A 44 -1.46 2.59 -0.52
C VAL A 44 -0.74 3.94 -0.62
N ILE A 45 0.22 3.99 -1.54
CA ILE A 45 1.04 5.16 -1.85
C ILE A 45 0.44 5.84 -3.08
N PHE A 46 0.09 7.12 -2.98
CA PHE A 46 -0.41 7.91 -4.09
C PHE A 46 0.59 8.97 -4.50
N VAL A 47 0.84 9.06 -5.80
CA VAL A 47 1.48 10.21 -6.44
C VAL A 47 0.66 10.65 -7.65
N ARG A 48 0.78 11.92 -7.99
CA ARG A 48 0.34 12.43 -9.29
C ARG A 48 1.35 11.98 -10.36
N HIS A 49 0.93 11.92 -11.62
CA HIS A 49 1.90 12.01 -12.73
C HIS A 49 2.84 13.20 -12.53
N ALA A 50 4.07 13.10 -13.00
CA ALA A 50 5.04 14.17 -13.00
C ALA A 50 4.76 15.24 -14.08
N GLU A 51 5.65 16.23 -14.20
CA GLU A 51 5.54 17.38 -15.10
C GLU A 51 5.41 16.93 -16.57
N LYS A 52 4.19 17.06 -17.12
CA LYS A 52 3.90 16.80 -18.53
C LYS A 52 4.59 17.82 -19.45
N VAL A 53 4.76 17.47 -20.72
CA VAL A 53 5.08 18.43 -21.78
C VAL A 53 3.91 19.41 -21.97
N LEU A 54 4.22 20.67 -22.28
CA LEU A 54 3.23 21.73 -22.53
C LEU A 54 3.08 22.09 -24.02
N GLU A 55 4.06 21.76 -24.86
CA GLU A 55 4.06 22.06 -26.29
C GLU A 55 4.26 20.79 -27.16
N PRO A 56 3.46 20.57 -28.21
CA PRO A 56 2.37 21.44 -28.65
C PRO A 56 1.15 21.35 -27.72
N ALA A 57 0.50 22.48 -27.48
CA ALA A 57 -0.57 22.59 -26.49
C ALA A 57 -1.87 21.82 -26.83
N ASP A 58 -1.98 21.28 -28.05
CA ASP A 58 -3.11 20.48 -28.55
C ASP A 58 -2.90 18.95 -28.47
N ASP A 59 -1.75 18.48 -27.94
CA ASP A 59 -1.54 17.06 -27.64
C ASP A 59 -2.56 16.59 -26.57
N PRO A 60 -3.44 15.60 -26.87
CA PRO A 60 -4.43 15.10 -25.92
C PRO A 60 -3.85 14.16 -24.85
N ASP A 61 -2.64 13.61 -25.05
CA ASP A 61 -1.95 12.78 -24.05
C ASP A 61 -0.43 13.00 -24.02
N PRO A 62 0.01 14.21 -23.62
CA PRO A 62 1.41 14.57 -23.59
C PRO A 62 2.15 13.75 -22.56
N GLY A 63 3.30 13.21 -22.96
CA GLY A 63 4.25 12.53 -22.08
C GLY A 63 4.96 13.48 -21.12
N LEU A 64 5.98 12.96 -20.42
CA LEU A 64 6.76 13.71 -19.45
C LEU A 64 7.83 14.60 -20.09
N SER A 65 7.89 15.84 -19.58
CA SER A 65 9.02 16.75 -19.80
C SER A 65 10.30 16.21 -19.14
N GLU A 66 11.47 16.79 -19.45
CA GLU A 66 12.72 16.46 -18.76
C GLU A 66 12.65 16.64 -17.23
N ALA A 67 11.83 17.60 -16.75
CA ALA A 67 11.58 17.77 -15.32
C ALA A 67 10.76 16.60 -14.77
N GLY A 68 9.73 16.18 -15.50
CA GLY A 68 8.89 15.04 -15.14
C GLY A 68 9.67 13.72 -15.13
N GLN A 69 10.53 13.50 -16.12
CA GLN A 69 11.42 12.34 -16.19
C GLN A 69 12.39 12.28 -15.00
N ARG A 70 12.97 13.43 -14.61
CA ARG A 70 13.80 13.54 -13.40
C ARG A 70 13.01 13.25 -12.12
N ARG A 71 11.76 13.70 -12.03
CA ARG A 71 10.87 13.39 -10.90
C ARG A 71 10.47 11.91 -10.86
N ALA A 72 10.22 11.28 -12.01
CA ALA A 72 9.93 9.85 -12.12
C ALA A 72 11.14 8.97 -11.69
N ALA A 73 12.36 9.40 -12.04
CA ALA A 73 13.59 8.76 -11.55
C ALA A 73 13.77 8.93 -10.03
N GLU A 74 13.50 10.12 -9.47
CA GLU A 74 13.52 10.34 -8.02
C GLU A 74 12.41 9.55 -7.29
N LEU A 75 11.24 9.37 -7.89
CA LEU A 75 10.18 8.50 -7.35
C LEU A 75 10.66 7.05 -7.24
N ALA A 76 11.30 6.52 -8.28
CA ALA A 76 11.88 5.19 -8.24
C ALA A 76 12.99 5.09 -7.20
N ARG A 77 13.88 6.09 -7.09
CA ARG A 77 14.89 6.12 -6.04
C ARG A 77 14.27 6.07 -4.64
N GLN A 78 13.28 6.93 -4.36
CA GLN A 78 12.58 6.98 -3.07
C GLN A 78 11.86 5.66 -2.72
N LEU A 79 11.24 4.99 -3.70
CA LEU A 79 10.46 3.76 -3.46
C LEU A 79 11.28 2.47 -3.51
N VAL A 80 12.45 2.47 -4.17
CA VAL A 80 13.42 1.37 -4.10
C VAL A 80 14.27 1.48 -2.82
N ASP A 81 14.75 2.68 -2.46
CA ASP A 81 15.48 2.92 -1.21
C ASP A 81 14.60 2.66 0.04
N ALA A 82 13.27 2.69 -0.10
CA ALA A 82 12.32 2.35 0.95
C ALA A 82 12.20 0.83 1.23
N ASP A 83 12.80 -0.03 0.39
CA ASP A 83 12.75 -1.47 0.62
C ASP A 83 13.72 -1.95 1.71
N VAL A 84 13.27 -1.84 2.96
CA VAL A 84 13.97 -2.40 4.12
C VAL A 84 13.50 -3.83 4.43
N VAL A 85 12.37 -4.30 3.87
CA VAL A 85 11.70 -5.57 4.24
C VAL A 85 10.82 -6.20 3.14
N ALA A 86 10.16 -5.42 2.27
CA ALA A 86 9.00 -5.90 1.48
C ALA A 86 8.66 -5.12 0.18
N GLY A 87 9.34 -4.01 -0.13
CA GLY A 87 9.18 -3.23 -1.36
C GLY A 87 7.77 -2.67 -1.63
N VAL A 88 7.45 -2.46 -2.91
CA VAL A 88 6.08 -2.30 -3.41
C VAL A 88 5.66 -3.65 -4.00
N ASP A 89 4.43 -4.10 -3.75
CA ASP A 89 3.88 -5.37 -4.24
C ASP A 89 3.14 -5.23 -5.58
N ALA A 90 2.54 -4.07 -5.83
CA ALA A 90 1.68 -3.83 -6.99
C ALA A 90 1.67 -2.37 -7.43
N ILE A 91 1.57 -2.15 -8.74
CA ILE A 91 1.57 -0.83 -9.36
C ILE A 91 0.29 -0.63 -10.17
N TYR A 92 -0.35 0.52 -9.98
CA TYR A 92 -1.52 0.97 -10.72
C TYR A 92 -1.30 2.38 -11.28
N SER A 93 -1.75 2.63 -12.51
CA SER A 93 -1.78 3.96 -13.12
C SER A 93 -3.04 4.13 -13.95
N THR A 94 -3.44 5.36 -14.26
CA THR A 94 -4.39 5.57 -15.37
C THR A 94 -3.66 5.39 -16.70
N SER A 95 -4.41 5.08 -17.77
CA SER A 95 -3.87 4.79 -19.12
C SER A 95 -3.38 6.02 -19.90
N PHE A 96 -3.10 7.13 -19.22
CA PHE A 96 -2.49 8.29 -19.84
C PHE A 96 -0.98 8.12 -19.86
N ARG A 97 -0.34 8.46 -20.97
CA ARG A 97 1.10 8.37 -21.18
C ARG A 97 1.91 8.98 -20.05
N ARG A 98 1.52 10.17 -19.55
CA ARG A 98 2.15 10.84 -18.40
C ARG A 98 2.08 10.04 -17.08
N THR A 99 0.99 9.33 -16.80
CA THR A 99 0.88 8.50 -15.58
C THR A 99 1.67 7.20 -15.70
N GLU A 100 1.70 6.59 -16.90
CA GLU A 100 2.52 5.42 -17.19
C GLU A 100 4.03 5.75 -17.15
N GLU A 101 4.49 6.78 -17.89
CA GLU A 101 5.89 7.22 -17.89
C GLU A 101 6.37 7.68 -16.50
N THR A 102 5.49 8.15 -15.62
CA THR A 102 5.85 8.49 -14.23
C THR A 102 6.20 7.26 -13.40
N VAL A 103 5.52 6.13 -13.65
CA VAL A 103 5.66 4.92 -12.83
C VAL A 103 6.58 3.87 -13.46
N GLN A 104 6.83 3.99 -14.77
CA GLN A 104 7.71 3.09 -15.53
C GLN A 104 9.09 2.87 -14.89
N PRO A 105 9.79 3.88 -14.30
CA PRO A 105 11.06 3.64 -13.64
C PRO A 105 10.94 2.78 -12.37
N VAL A 106 9.84 2.92 -11.61
CA VAL A 106 9.54 2.08 -10.43
C VAL A 106 9.22 0.65 -10.86
N ALA A 107 8.37 0.50 -11.88
CA ALA A 107 7.96 -0.77 -12.44
C ALA A 107 9.16 -1.57 -13.00
N ALA A 108 10.05 -0.91 -13.72
CA ALA A 108 11.28 -1.51 -14.24
C ALA A 108 12.25 -1.93 -13.11
N ALA A 109 12.47 -1.07 -12.11
CA ALA A 109 13.40 -1.37 -11.01
C ALA A 109 12.93 -2.55 -10.13
N LEU A 110 11.61 -2.65 -9.88
CA LEU A 110 11.02 -3.71 -9.06
C LEU A 110 10.55 -4.93 -9.88
N SER A 111 10.71 -4.92 -11.21
CA SER A 111 10.21 -5.95 -12.13
C SER A 111 8.70 -6.23 -12.02
N LEU A 112 7.90 -5.18 -11.77
CA LEU A 112 6.45 -5.27 -11.57
C LEU A 112 5.66 -4.84 -12.81
N PRO A 113 4.52 -5.48 -13.11
CA PRO A 113 3.59 -5.01 -14.14
C PRO A 113 2.80 -3.79 -13.67
N ILE A 114 2.59 -2.83 -14.57
CA ILE A 114 1.69 -1.70 -14.37
C ILE A 114 0.25 -2.18 -14.66
N THR A 115 -0.67 -1.97 -13.71
CA THR A 115 -2.10 -2.29 -13.90
C THR A 115 -2.87 -1.00 -14.22
N SER A 116 -3.33 -0.86 -15.46
CA SER A 116 -4.13 0.31 -15.85
C SER A 116 -5.51 0.33 -15.15
N TYR A 117 -5.99 1.53 -14.79
CA TYR A 117 -7.35 1.77 -14.31
C TYR A 117 -8.00 3.02 -14.94
N ASP A 118 -9.33 3.07 -14.92
CA ASP A 118 -10.11 4.21 -15.43
C ASP A 118 -10.02 5.41 -14.46
N ALA A 119 -9.60 6.58 -14.96
CA ALA A 119 -9.47 7.80 -14.17
C ALA A 119 -10.78 8.30 -13.55
N SER A 120 -11.93 7.98 -14.15
CA SER A 120 -13.26 8.32 -13.64
C SER A 120 -13.72 7.39 -12.52
N ASN A 121 -13.25 6.14 -12.50
CA ASN A 121 -13.54 5.19 -11.44
C ASN A 121 -12.68 5.50 -10.21
N THR A 122 -13.21 6.33 -9.30
CA THR A 122 -12.52 6.69 -8.05
C THR A 122 -13.02 5.94 -6.82
N GLU A 123 -14.11 5.18 -6.93
CA GLU A 123 -14.73 4.45 -5.81
C GLU A 123 -14.41 2.96 -5.87
N THR A 124 -14.95 2.22 -6.86
CA THR A 124 -14.86 0.76 -6.88
C THR A 124 -13.43 0.25 -7.08
N ILE A 125 -12.57 0.99 -7.79
CA ILE A 125 -11.16 0.62 -7.98
C ILE A 125 -10.42 0.47 -6.63
N MET A 126 -10.75 1.29 -5.62
CA MET A 126 -10.04 1.25 -4.35
C MET A 126 -10.49 0.06 -3.49
N ASP A 127 -11.77 -0.28 -3.51
CA ASP A 127 -12.27 -1.52 -2.91
C ASP A 127 -11.65 -2.75 -3.57
N GLU A 128 -11.50 -2.76 -4.90
CA GLU A 128 -10.82 -3.85 -5.61
C GLU A 128 -9.34 -3.97 -5.24
N ILE A 129 -8.60 -2.86 -5.24
CA ILE A 129 -7.17 -2.81 -4.85
C ILE A 129 -7.00 -3.32 -3.41
N VAL A 130 -7.74 -2.77 -2.45
CA VAL A 130 -7.60 -3.11 -1.02
C VAL A 130 -8.07 -4.54 -0.73
N LYS A 131 -9.06 -5.05 -1.45
CA LYS A 131 -9.54 -6.44 -1.34
C LYS A 131 -8.55 -7.44 -1.95
N LYS A 132 -7.91 -7.10 -3.07
CA LYS A 132 -6.92 -7.95 -3.78
C LYS A 132 -5.57 -7.98 -3.06
N HIS A 133 -5.11 -6.84 -2.57
CA HIS A 133 -3.76 -6.63 -2.03
C HIS A 133 -3.78 -6.38 -0.50
N LYS A 134 -4.41 -7.30 0.25
CA LYS A 134 -4.49 -7.19 1.71
C LYS A 134 -3.12 -7.36 2.37
N GLY A 135 -2.74 -6.39 3.20
CA GLY A 135 -1.47 -6.42 3.92
C GLY A 135 -0.24 -6.14 3.05
N LYS A 136 -0.45 -5.51 1.90
CA LYS A 136 0.56 -5.23 0.88
C LYS A 136 0.77 -3.73 0.68
N ILE A 137 1.85 -3.38 0.00
CA ILE A 137 2.20 -2.01 -0.37
C ILE A 137 1.87 -1.80 -1.85
N ILE A 138 0.96 -0.87 -2.16
CA ILE A 138 0.48 -0.60 -3.52
C ILE A 138 0.80 0.83 -3.91
N LEU A 139 1.40 1.02 -5.09
CA LEU A 139 1.60 2.34 -5.70
C LEU A 139 0.45 2.64 -6.67
N VAL A 140 -0.17 3.81 -6.53
CA VAL A 140 -1.26 4.30 -7.39
C VAL A 140 -0.88 5.66 -7.96
N VAL A 141 -0.80 5.76 -9.29
CA VAL A 141 -0.40 6.99 -9.99
C VAL A 141 -1.58 7.59 -10.76
N GLY A 142 -1.97 8.80 -10.36
CA GLY A 142 -3.19 9.45 -10.85
C GLY A 142 -3.02 10.93 -11.16
N HIS A 143 -4.10 11.69 -10.97
CA HIS A 143 -4.19 13.11 -11.32
C HIS A 143 -4.50 13.97 -10.08
N SER A 144 -4.19 15.26 -10.16
CA SER A 144 -4.42 16.23 -9.08
C SER A 144 -5.87 16.26 -8.59
N ASN A 145 -6.83 16.12 -9.50
CA ASN A 145 -8.27 16.07 -9.20
C ASN A 145 -8.78 14.69 -8.71
N THR A 146 -8.13 13.58 -9.08
CA THR A 146 -8.61 12.23 -8.72
C THR A 146 -8.03 11.70 -7.40
N ILE A 147 -6.79 12.07 -7.06
CA ILE A 147 -6.11 11.57 -5.84
C ILE A 147 -6.85 11.94 -4.54
N PRO A 148 -7.35 13.18 -4.32
CA PRO A 148 -8.13 13.49 -3.12
C PRO A 148 -9.40 12.65 -2.97
N ALA A 149 -10.06 12.30 -4.08
CA ALA A 149 -11.23 11.43 -4.10
C ALA A 149 -10.88 9.97 -3.78
N LEU A 150 -9.87 9.41 -4.47
CA LEU A 150 -9.35 8.05 -4.21
C LEU A 150 -8.95 7.88 -2.74
N ILE A 151 -8.28 8.88 -2.14
CA ILE A 151 -7.93 8.87 -0.71
C ILE A 151 -9.18 8.96 0.17
N GLY A 152 -10.12 9.85 -0.14
CA GLY A 152 -11.37 10.00 0.61
C GLY A 152 -12.28 8.77 0.61
N ASN A 153 -12.21 7.93 -0.43
CA ASN A 153 -13.06 6.76 -0.61
C ASN A 153 -12.60 5.54 0.19
N MET A 154 -11.30 5.38 0.50
CA MET A 154 -10.79 4.34 1.43
C MET A 154 -11.12 4.59 2.92
N GLY A 155 -12.11 5.44 3.23
CA GLY A 155 -12.42 5.88 4.59
C GLY A 155 -11.27 6.66 5.27
N ALA A 156 -10.33 7.19 4.49
CA ALA A 156 -9.21 7.98 5.00
C ALA A 156 -9.62 9.43 5.28
N SER A 157 -8.64 10.33 5.45
CA SER A 157 -8.93 11.73 5.73
C SER A 157 -9.59 12.42 4.53
N LYS A 158 -10.89 12.71 4.60
CA LYS A 158 -11.61 13.61 3.68
C LYS A 158 -11.18 15.09 3.76
N LYS A 159 -10.01 15.36 4.36
CA LYS A 159 -9.35 16.67 4.45
C LYS A 159 -8.01 16.70 3.70
N VAL A 160 -7.80 15.83 2.72
CA VAL A 160 -6.77 16.07 1.71
C VAL A 160 -7.16 17.35 0.96
N PRO A 161 -6.32 18.40 0.95
CA PRO A 161 -6.63 19.62 0.20
C PRO A 161 -6.60 19.34 -1.32
N PRO A 162 -7.17 20.22 -2.14
CA PRO A 162 -6.91 20.25 -3.57
C PRO A 162 -5.40 20.22 -3.86
N ILE A 163 -5.04 19.62 -4.99
CA ILE A 163 -3.68 19.60 -5.52
C ILE A 163 -3.66 20.57 -6.69
N GLU A 164 -2.85 21.62 -6.60
CA GLU A 164 -2.77 22.64 -7.66
C GLU A 164 -2.16 22.08 -8.95
N GLU A 165 -2.43 22.70 -10.10
CA GLU A 165 -1.92 22.19 -11.38
C GLU A 165 -0.38 22.19 -11.44
N GLY A 166 0.30 23.13 -10.77
CA GLY A 166 1.76 23.12 -10.61
C GLY A 166 2.29 22.18 -9.51
N GLU A 167 1.43 21.57 -8.70
CA GLU A 167 1.85 20.79 -7.52
C GLU A 167 2.10 19.32 -7.87
N TYR A 168 3.36 19.01 -8.18
CA TYR A 168 3.85 17.68 -8.61
C TYR A 168 4.64 16.92 -7.55
N ASP A 169 5.07 17.58 -6.48
CA ASP A 169 5.93 17.05 -5.43
C ASP A 169 5.20 16.28 -4.32
N ASN A 170 3.90 16.02 -4.48
CA ASN A 170 3.08 15.29 -3.53
C ASN A 170 3.34 13.77 -3.55
N ILE A 171 3.61 13.20 -2.37
CA ILE A 171 3.43 11.77 -2.11
C ILE A 171 2.56 11.58 -0.86
N TYR A 172 1.49 10.80 -0.99
CA TYR A 172 0.59 10.46 0.11
C TYR A 172 0.74 8.98 0.47
N ILE A 173 0.92 8.68 1.75
CA ILE A 173 0.97 7.31 2.27
C ILE A 173 -0.30 7.08 3.09
N VAL A 174 -1.14 6.15 2.63
CA VAL A 174 -2.41 5.79 3.29
C VAL A 174 -2.31 4.39 3.88
N SER A 175 -2.24 4.29 5.20
CA SER A 175 -2.22 3.02 5.92
C SER A 175 -3.63 2.65 6.39
N ILE A 176 -4.13 1.51 5.91
CA ILE A 176 -5.42 0.90 6.25
C ILE A 176 -5.12 -0.29 7.19
N PRO A 177 -5.18 -0.10 8.51
CA PRO A 177 -4.94 -1.17 9.45
C PRO A 177 -6.12 -2.15 9.45
N TRP A 178 -5.84 -3.43 9.64
CA TRP A 178 -6.84 -4.50 9.81
C TRP A 178 -7.88 -4.20 10.91
N PHE A 179 -7.49 -3.46 11.95
CA PHE A 179 -8.39 -2.86 12.94
C PHE A 179 -7.97 -1.43 13.28
N GLY A 180 -8.94 -0.50 13.38
CA GLY A 180 -8.72 0.87 13.85
C GLY A 180 -9.21 1.93 12.87
N LYS A 181 -8.45 3.04 12.73
CA LYS A 181 -8.75 4.15 11.81
C LYS A 181 -7.64 4.26 10.77
N THR A 182 -8.02 4.31 9.50
CA THR A 182 -7.13 4.65 8.37
C THR A 182 -6.34 5.92 8.66
N LYS A 183 -5.06 5.93 8.28
CA LYS A 183 -4.14 7.07 8.43
C LYS A 183 -3.72 7.58 7.07
N THR A 184 -3.48 8.88 6.97
CA THR A 184 -2.92 9.54 5.79
C THR A 184 -1.75 10.39 6.23
N ILE A 185 -0.58 10.19 5.63
CA ILE A 185 0.60 11.05 5.74
C ILE A 185 0.81 11.70 4.37
N ARG A 186 1.12 13.00 4.34
CA ARG A 186 1.53 13.75 3.14
C ARG A 186 2.99 14.13 3.32
N LEU A 187 3.85 13.70 2.39
CA LEU A 187 5.26 14.09 2.32
C LEU A 187 5.50 14.84 1.00
N ARG A 188 6.72 15.35 0.81
CA ARG A 188 7.18 16.00 -0.43
C ARG A 188 8.38 15.25 -1.02
N TYR A 189 8.53 15.23 -2.34
CA TYR A 189 9.66 14.59 -3.04
C TYR A 189 10.03 15.31 -4.35
N GLY A 190 11.27 15.16 -4.82
CA GLY A 190 11.77 15.82 -6.04
C GLY A 190 11.85 17.34 -5.93
N THR A 191 11.77 18.05 -7.06
CA THR A 191 11.75 19.52 -7.09
C THR A 191 10.55 20.04 -6.28
N PRO A 192 10.75 20.91 -5.26
CA PRO A 192 9.63 21.43 -4.46
C PRO A 192 8.62 22.22 -5.28
N TYR A 193 7.34 22.12 -4.94
CA TYR A 193 6.32 23.03 -5.43
C TYR A 193 6.48 24.41 -4.77
N VAL A 194 6.56 25.44 -5.60
CA VAL A 194 6.47 26.84 -5.19
C VAL A 194 5.15 27.39 -5.73
N PRO A 195 4.20 27.79 -4.87
CA PRO A 195 3.01 28.51 -5.30
C PRO A 195 3.39 29.79 -6.04
N VAL A 196 2.65 30.11 -7.10
CA VAL A 196 2.64 31.46 -7.67
C VAL A 196 1.86 32.38 -6.73
N GLU A 197 2.34 33.62 -6.56
CA GLU A 197 1.69 34.66 -5.74
C GLU A 197 0.44 35.26 -6.41
#